data_AF-A0A947C233-F1
#
_entry.id   AF-A0A947C233-F1
#
_cell.length_a   1.000
_cell.length_b   1.000
_cell.length_c   1.000
_cell.angle_alpha   90.00
_cell.angle_beta   90.00
_cell.angle_gamma   90.00
#
_symmetry.space_group_name_H-M   'P 1'
#
loop_
_entity.id
_entity.type
_entity.pdbx_description
1 polymer ?
#
loop_
_entity_poly.entity_id
_entity_poly.type
_entity_poly.pdbx_seq_one_letter_code
_entity_poly.pdbx_strand_id
1 'polypeptide(L)'
;MATLIDERLVEEELDNNEEVVEQVTEEPELQETPQEQEEIPDKYKGKSTAEIVRMHQEAEKLLGRQSSEVGELRKVVDDYIQTQLDTTTQAPQEAEEDIDFFSDPDKAVERAIKNHPSIKAAEAQTQQYKQQTAQAQLQQRHPDMQEILQDGKFVDWIKGSKIRTQLFAQADTQYDYEAADELFSLWKERQQAVGQTVAQEKASR
;
A
#
# COMPACT_ATOMS: atom_id res chain seq x y z
N MET A 1 35.83 43.42 -34.68
CA MET A 1 36.34 44.49 -33.79
C MET A 1 36.74 43.86 -32.48
N ALA A 2 37.90 44.28 -31.97
CA ALA A 2 38.46 44.15 -30.62
C ALA A 2 38.54 42.77 -29.93
N THR A 3 39.75 42.51 -29.44
CA THR A 3 40.30 41.35 -28.76
C THR A 3 40.36 41.55 -27.24
N LEU A 4 40.37 40.43 -26.49
CA LEU A 4 41.25 40.13 -25.34
C LEU A 4 41.09 40.89 -24.00
N ILE A 5 40.95 40.09 -22.92
CA ILE A 5 41.70 40.12 -21.63
C ILE A 5 40.80 39.92 -20.40
N ASP A 6 41.02 38.75 -19.80
CA ASP A 6 40.83 38.36 -18.41
C ASP A 6 41.96 38.99 -17.57
N GLU A 7 41.65 39.81 -16.57
CA GLU A 7 42.58 40.11 -15.46
C GLU A 7 41.86 40.71 -14.24
N ARG A 8 41.86 39.92 -13.15
CA ARG A 8 42.35 40.27 -11.80
C ARG A 8 41.76 41.51 -11.08
N LEU A 9 41.05 41.27 -9.98
CA LEU A 9 41.58 41.20 -8.59
C LEU A 9 41.88 42.61 -8.03
N VAL A 10 41.20 42.98 -6.94
CA VAL A 10 41.83 43.20 -5.61
C VAL A 10 42.15 44.70 -5.42
N GLU A 11 41.93 45.40 -4.31
CA GLU A 11 41.57 45.11 -2.91
C GLU A 11 41.04 46.45 -2.33
N GLU A 12 40.32 46.35 -1.23
CA GLU A 12 40.43 47.19 -0.01
C GLU A 12 40.87 48.67 -0.11
N GLU A 13 40.08 49.57 0.46
CA GLU A 13 40.37 50.17 1.78
C GLU A 13 39.45 51.39 2.07
N LEU A 14 38.92 51.42 3.31
CA LEU A 14 38.84 52.56 4.25
C LEU A 14 38.20 53.88 3.75
N ASP A 15 37.43 54.69 4.50
CA ASP A 15 37.15 54.85 5.92
C ASP A 15 36.04 55.92 6.02
N ASN A 16 35.31 55.94 7.14
CA ASN A 16 34.68 57.10 7.82
C ASN A 16 34.10 58.32 7.05
N ASN A 17 32.79 58.59 7.24
CA ASN A 17 32.22 59.78 7.93
C ASN A 17 30.67 59.81 7.79
N GLU A 18 29.88 59.53 8.83
CA GLU A 18 29.32 60.48 9.82
C GLU A 18 28.03 61.22 9.34
N GLU A 19 26.93 60.97 10.08
CA GLU A 19 25.64 61.69 10.15
C GLU A 19 24.76 61.73 8.87
N VAL A 20 23.49 61.33 8.87
CA VAL A 20 22.34 61.93 9.58
C VAL A 20 21.14 60.96 9.54
N VAL A 21 20.55 60.70 10.71
CA VAL A 21 19.10 60.54 11.05
C VAL A 21 18.15 60.37 9.84
N GLU A 22 17.47 59.24 9.64
CA GLU A 22 16.18 58.90 10.28
C GLU A 22 15.84 57.43 9.90
N GLN A 23 16.06 56.47 10.81
CA GLN A 23 15.66 55.07 10.60
C GLN A 23 14.15 54.94 10.80
N VAL A 24 13.42 54.79 9.69
CA VAL A 24 12.05 54.27 9.68
C VAL A 24 12.11 52.85 10.28
N THR A 25 11.51 52.69 11.45
CA THR A 25 11.24 51.37 12.03
C THR A 25 10.12 50.74 11.20
N GLU A 26 10.50 49.94 10.20
CA GLU A 26 9.57 49.02 9.55
C GLU A 26 9.66 47.70 10.33
N GLU A 27 8.76 47.59 11.31
CA GLU A 27 8.45 46.34 11.99
C GLU A 27 8.00 45.33 10.93
N PRO A 28 8.51 44.07 10.90
CA PRO A 28 7.97 43.09 9.98
C PRO A 28 6.52 42.87 10.40
N GLU A 29 5.57 43.35 9.58
CA GLU A 29 4.18 42.92 9.69
C GLU A 29 4.18 41.39 9.67
N LEU A 30 3.88 40.81 10.83
CA LEU A 30 3.39 39.45 10.92
C LEU A 30 2.20 39.39 9.97
N GLN A 31 2.40 38.84 8.78
CA GLN A 31 1.30 38.36 7.96
C GLN A 31 0.55 37.35 8.81
N GLU A 32 -0.55 37.81 9.42
CA GLU A 32 -1.58 36.94 9.95
C GLU A 32 -2.03 36.08 8.78
N THR A 33 -1.56 34.83 8.77
CA THR A 33 -2.13 33.79 7.94
C THR A 33 -3.62 33.79 8.27
N PRO A 34 -4.53 33.88 7.28
CA PRO A 34 -5.95 33.77 7.56
C PRO A 34 -6.16 32.50 8.38
N GLN A 35 -6.66 32.63 9.60
CA GLN A 35 -7.20 31.49 10.31
C GLN A 35 -8.35 31.00 9.45
N GLU A 36 -8.09 30.02 8.59
CA GLU A 36 -9.13 29.15 8.08
C GLU A 36 -9.90 28.71 9.31
N GLN A 37 -11.14 29.17 9.41
CA GLN A 37 -12.06 28.68 10.42
C GLN A 37 -12.10 27.17 10.23
N GLU A 38 -11.40 26.43 11.09
CA GLU A 38 -11.49 24.99 11.16
C GLU A 38 -12.93 24.68 11.58
N GLU A 39 -13.83 24.67 10.59
CA GLU A 39 -15.21 24.28 10.79
C GLU A 39 -15.18 22.83 11.23
N ILE A 40 -15.33 22.64 12.54
CA ILE A 40 -15.48 21.34 13.16
C ILE A 40 -16.60 20.62 12.41
N PRO A 41 -16.33 19.45 11.79
CA PRO A 41 -17.34 18.76 11.01
C PRO A 41 -18.60 18.52 11.84
N ASP A 42 -19.78 18.61 11.22
CA ASP A 42 -21.08 18.56 11.91
C ASP A 42 -21.25 17.38 12.88
N LYS A 43 -20.56 16.26 12.61
CA LYS A 43 -20.58 15.05 13.46
C LYS A 43 -19.91 15.24 14.84
N TYR A 44 -19.03 16.23 14.98
CA TYR A 44 -18.29 16.52 16.21
C TYR A 44 -18.82 17.77 16.92
N LYS A 45 -19.70 18.54 16.28
CA LYS A 45 -20.26 19.77 16.81
C LYS A 45 -21.14 19.48 18.04
N GLY A 46 -20.86 20.16 19.15
CA GLY A 46 -21.61 20.01 20.41
C GLY A 46 -21.32 18.73 21.22
N LYS A 47 -20.42 17.85 20.77
CA LYS A 47 -19.95 16.70 21.55
C LYS A 47 -18.87 17.12 22.53
N SER A 48 -18.86 16.50 23.72
CA SER A 48 -17.78 16.73 24.68
C SER A 48 -16.47 16.15 24.18
N THR A 49 -15.32 16.72 24.59
CA THR A 49 -13.99 16.20 24.24
C THR A 49 -13.81 14.74 24.64
N ALA A 50 -14.35 14.34 25.80
CA ALA A 50 -14.35 12.96 26.27
C ALA A 50 -15.16 12.03 25.33
N GLU A 51 -16.28 12.50 24.80
CA GLU A 51 -17.12 11.74 23.86
C GLU A 51 -16.45 11.61 22.48
N ILE A 52 -15.76 12.66 22.01
CA ILE A 52 -14.96 12.63 20.77
C ILE A 52 -13.81 11.62 20.90
N VAL A 53 -13.06 11.65 22.02
CA VAL A 53 -12.00 10.67 22.29
C VAL A 53 -12.55 9.26 22.36
N ARG A 54 -13.72 9.06 22.99
CA ARG A 54 -14.37 7.75 23.04
C ARG A 54 -14.80 7.27 21.65
N MET A 55 -15.37 8.14 20.82
CA MET A 55 -15.69 7.82 19.43
C MET A 55 -14.44 7.46 18.62
N HIS A 56 -13.34 8.18 18.81
CA HIS A 56 -12.07 7.88 18.15
C HIS A 56 -11.52 6.52 18.57
N GLN A 57 -11.49 6.23 19.88
CA GLN A 57 -11.07 4.92 20.41
C GLN A 57 -11.97 3.77 19.94
N GLU A 58 -13.28 4.00 19.86
CA GLU A 58 -14.23 3.02 19.31
C GLU A 58 -13.96 2.77 17.82
N ALA A 59 -13.66 3.82 17.05
CA ALA A 59 -13.30 3.72 15.63
C ALA A 59 -11.95 3.01 15.43
N GLU A 60 -10.92 3.35 16.21
CA GLU A 60 -9.62 2.68 16.18
C GLU A 60 -9.74 1.20 16.56
N LYS A 61 -10.55 0.88 17.57
CA LYS A 61 -10.80 -0.50 17.99
C LYS A 61 -11.58 -1.30 16.93
N LEU A 62 -12.55 -0.67 16.27
CA LEU A 62 -13.29 -1.28 15.17
C LEU A 62 -12.36 -1.52 13.98
N LEU A 63 -11.53 -0.54 13.62
CA LEU A 63 -10.54 -0.64 12.55
C LEU A 63 -9.50 -1.73 12.84
N GLY A 64 -9.01 -1.82 14.08
CA GLY A 64 -8.07 -2.86 14.50
C GLY A 64 -8.66 -4.27 14.42
N ARG A 65 -9.95 -4.44 14.74
CA ARG A 65 -10.65 -5.73 14.57
C ARG A 65 -10.79 -6.11 13.09
N GLN A 66 -11.26 -5.19 12.24
CA GLN A 66 -11.35 -5.45 10.79
C GLN A 66 -9.99 -5.78 10.17
N SER A 67 -8.92 -5.11 10.63
CA SER A 67 -7.55 -5.38 10.18
C SER A 67 -7.04 -6.76 10.66
N SER A 68 -7.47 -7.20 11.83
CA SER A 68 -7.13 -8.52 12.38
C SER A 68 -7.76 -9.67 11.58
N GLU A 69 -9.02 -9.50 11.17
CA GLU A 69 -9.76 -10.50 10.39
C GLU A 69 -9.20 -10.63 8.95
N VAL A 70 -8.88 -9.52 8.28
CA VAL A 70 -8.20 -9.55 6.96
C VAL A 70 -6.78 -10.11 7.07
N GLY A 71 -6.10 -9.86 8.19
CA GLY A 71 -4.77 -10.40 8.46
C GLY A 71 -4.73 -11.92 8.60
N GLU A 72 -5.84 -12.56 9.00
CA GLU A 72 -5.92 -14.03 9.09
C GLU A 72 -5.86 -14.68 7.71
N LEU A 73 -6.56 -14.12 6.72
CA LEU A 73 -6.50 -14.60 5.33
C LEU A 73 -5.08 -14.53 4.77
N ARG A 74 -4.37 -13.43 5.03
CA ARG A 74 -2.98 -13.28 4.61
C ARG A 74 -2.08 -14.31 5.29
N LYS A 75 -2.24 -14.56 6.59
CA LYS A 75 -1.48 -15.61 7.30
C LYS A 75 -1.69 -16.99 6.70
N VAL A 76 -2.90 -17.34 6.28
CA VAL A 76 -3.17 -18.64 5.64
C VAL A 76 -2.40 -18.77 4.33
N VAL A 77 -2.32 -17.69 3.55
CA VAL A 77 -1.51 -17.64 2.33
C VAL A 77 -0.03 -17.75 2.66
N ASP A 78 0.46 -16.98 3.63
CA ASP A 78 1.86 -16.99 4.06
C ASP A 78 2.26 -18.39 4.54
N ASP A 79 1.45 -19.03 5.39
CA ASP A 79 1.65 -20.41 5.87
C ASP A 79 1.63 -21.41 4.69
N TYR A 80 0.70 -21.22 3.74
CA TYR A 80 0.64 -22.07 2.54
C TYR A 80 1.90 -21.92 1.68
N ILE A 81 2.36 -20.69 1.43
CA ILE A 81 3.57 -20.41 0.64
C ILE A 81 4.79 -20.96 1.36
N GLN A 82 4.92 -20.70 2.67
CA GLN A 82 6.03 -21.18 3.48
C GLN A 82 6.10 -22.70 3.48
N THR A 83 4.98 -23.39 3.70
CA THR A 83 4.96 -24.86 3.62
C THR A 83 5.29 -25.39 2.22
N GLN A 84 4.88 -24.72 1.13
CA GLN A 84 5.31 -25.10 -0.22
C GLN A 84 6.81 -24.86 -0.43
N LEU A 85 7.35 -23.73 0.03
CA LEU A 85 8.77 -23.42 -0.07
C LEU A 85 9.60 -24.43 0.72
N ASP A 86 9.23 -24.76 1.96
CA ASP A 86 9.92 -25.75 2.79
C ASP A 86 9.95 -27.14 2.14
N THR A 87 8.88 -27.52 1.41
CA THR A 87 8.86 -28.78 0.64
C THR A 87 9.70 -28.75 -0.63
N THR A 88 10.01 -27.56 -1.16
CA THR A 88 10.68 -27.37 -2.46
C THR A 88 12.15 -26.92 -2.32
N THR A 89 12.54 -26.38 -1.16
CA THR A 89 13.88 -25.81 -0.93
C THR A 89 14.76 -26.74 -0.09
N GLN A 90 15.36 -27.72 -0.77
CA GLN A 90 16.56 -28.41 -0.29
C GLN A 90 17.84 -27.93 -1.01
N ALA A 91 17.79 -26.77 -1.67
CA ALA A 91 18.98 -26.12 -2.24
C ALA A 91 19.42 -24.98 -1.30
N PRO A 92 20.66 -25.02 -0.76
CA PRO A 92 21.21 -23.91 -0.02
C PRO A 92 21.17 -22.65 -0.90
N GLN A 93 20.56 -21.57 -0.41
CA GLN A 93 20.84 -20.24 -0.92
C GLN A 93 22.31 -19.98 -0.59
N GLU A 94 23.19 -20.14 -1.59
CA GLU A 94 24.55 -19.63 -1.50
C GLU A 94 24.43 -18.17 -1.09
N ALA A 95 25.04 -17.82 0.05
CA ALA A 95 25.14 -16.45 0.50
C ALA A 95 25.58 -15.59 -0.69
N GLU A 96 24.97 -14.41 -0.86
CA GLU A 96 25.36 -13.46 -1.89
C GLU A 96 26.82 -13.03 -1.65
N GLU A 97 27.77 -13.85 -2.08
CA GLU A 97 29.14 -13.42 -2.28
C GLU A 97 29.09 -12.30 -3.32
N ASP A 98 29.95 -11.30 -3.17
CA ASP A 98 30.17 -10.26 -4.18
C ASP A 98 30.73 -10.94 -5.45
N ILE A 99 29.82 -11.53 -6.22
CA ILE A 99 30.10 -12.16 -7.50
C ILE A 99 30.41 -11.02 -8.46
N ASP A 100 31.71 -10.75 -8.58
CA ASP A 100 32.26 -9.80 -9.54
C ASP A 100 32.34 -10.47 -10.92
N PHE A 101 32.32 -9.64 -11.96
CA PHE A 101 32.41 -10.03 -13.36
C PHE A 101 33.65 -10.89 -13.65
N PHE A 102 34.72 -10.75 -12.87
CA PHE A 102 35.95 -11.54 -13.03
C PHE A 102 35.86 -12.96 -12.46
N SER A 103 35.05 -13.17 -11.41
CA SER A 103 34.84 -14.47 -10.79
C SER A 103 33.81 -15.31 -11.55
N ASP A 104 32.69 -14.70 -11.91
CA ASP A 104 31.61 -15.34 -12.67
C ASP A 104 30.90 -14.26 -13.51
N PRO A 105 31.35 -14.03 -14.75
CA PRO A 105 30.82 -12.97 -15.60
C PRO A 105 29.32 -13.15 -15.90
N ASP A 106 28.86 -14.39 -16.02
CA ASP A 106 27.46 -14.68 -16.33
C ASP A 106 26.57 -14.31 -15.14
N LYS A 107 26.91 -14.76 -13.92
CA LYS A 107 26.16 -14.39 -12.70
C LYS A 107 26.25 -12.89 -12.39
N ALA A 108 27.40 -12.26 -12.62
CA ALA A 108 27.58 -10.83 -12.40
C ALA A 108 26.70 -9.98 -13.34
N VAL A 109 26.62 -10.35 -14.63
CA VAL A 109 25.75 -9.69 -15.60
C VAL A 109 24.27 -9.90 -15.25
N GLU A 110 23.88 -11.12 -14.88
CA GLU A 110 22.50 -11.39 -14.43
C GLU A 110 22.13 -10.53 -13.21
N ARG A 111 23.03 -10.42 -12.22
CA ARG A 111 22.87 -9.56 -11.04
C ARG A 111 22.74 -8.09 -11.44
N ALA A 112 23.57 -7.62 -12.36
CA ALA A 112 23.53 -6.24 -12.84
C ALA A 112 22.21 -5.92 -13.57
N ILE A 113 21.70 -6.86 -14.39
CA ILE A 113 20.41 -6.72 -15.09
C ILE A 113 19.26 -6.69 -14.09
N LYS A 114 19.17 -7.66 -13.18
CA LYS A 114 18.13 -7.70 -12.12
C LYS A 114 18.17 -6.45 -11.24
N ASN A 115 19.37 -5.92 -11.00
CA ASN A 115 19.53 -4.73 -10.17
C ASN A 115 19.44 -3.39 -10.92
N HIS A 116 19.28 -3.41 -12.24
CA HIS A 116 19.33 -2.20 -13.05
C HIS A 116 18.15 -1.26 -12.75
N PRO A 117 18.37 0.06 -12.50
CA PRO A 117 17.32 0.98 -12.08
C PRO A 117 16.12 1.05 -13.02
N SER A 118 16.34 1.07 -14.34
CA SER A 118 15.24 1.11 -15.32
C SER A 118 14.42 -0.18 -15.35
N ILE A 119 15.04 -1.33 -15.13
CA ILE A 119 14.35 -2.63 -15.11
C ILE A 119 13.51 -2.71 -13.83
N LYS A 120 14.07 -2.38 -12.67
CA LYS A 120 13.30 -2.29 -11.42
C LYS A 120 12.13 -1.33 -11.53
N ALA A 121 12.34 -0.16 -12.13
CA ALA A 121 11.27 0.81 -12.34
C ALA A 121 10.18 0.26 -13.28
N ALA A 122 10.56 -0.39 -14.38
CA ALA A 122 9.62 -1.02 -15.31
C ALA A 122 8.85 -2.19 -14.67
N GLU A 123 9.52 -3.03 -13.88
CA GLU A 123 8.89 -4.10 -13.11
C GLU A 123 7.91 -3.55 -12.08
N ALA A 124 8.31 -2.54 -11.31
CA ALA A 124 7.44 -1.88 -10.34
C ALA A 124 6.21 -1.25 -11.02
N GLN A 125 6.38 -0.57 -12.14
CA GLN A 125 5.28 -0.02 -12.92
C GLN A 125 4.35 -1.12 -13.46
N THR A 126 4.91 -2.22 -13.95
CA THR A 126 4.13 -3.37 -14.42
C THR A 126 3.31 -3.98 -13.29
N GLN A 127 3.90 -4.13 -12.10
CA GLN A 127 3.21 -4.64 -10.92
C GLN A 127 2.09 -3.71 -10.47
N GLN A 128 2.35 -2.40 -10.40
CA GLN A 128 1.32 -1.40 -10.07
C GLN A 128 0.16 -1.43 -11.08
N TYR A 129 0.46 -1.52 -12.38
CA TYR A 129 -0.55 -1.61 -13.42
C TYR A 129 -1.42 -2.88 -13.28
N LYS A 130 -0.78 -4.03 -13.01
CA LYS A 130 -1.48 -5.29 -12.73
C LYS A 130 -2.41 -5.16 -11.53
N GLN A 131 -1.91 -4.64 -10.41
CA GLN A 131 -2.70 -4.44 -9.20
C GLN A 131 -3.92 -3.55 -9.45
N GLN A 132 -3.73 -2.39 -10.09
CA GLN A 132 -4.82 -1.45 -10.38
C GLN A 132 -5.87 -2.07 -11.32
N THR A 133 -5.42 -2.78 -12.35
CA THR A 133 -6.32 -3.46 -13.30
C THR A 133 -7.11 -4.55 -12.62
N ALA A 134 -6.45 -5.41 -11.83
CA ALA A 134 -7.10 -6.47 -11.09
C ALA A 134 -8.13 -5.92 -10.09
N GLN A 135 -7.77 -4.88 -9.35
CA GLN A 135 -8.67 -4.22 -8.41
C GLN A 135 -9.88 -3.61 -9.12
N ALA A 136 -9.71 -2.95 -10.26
CA ALA A 136 -10.81 -2.38 -11.03
C ALA A 136 -11.78 -3.46 -11.53
N GLN A 137 -11.26 -4.56 -12.08
CA GLN A 137 -12.06 -5.70 -12.55
C GLN A 137 -12.83 -6.34 -11.40
N LEU A 138 -12.16 -6.62 -10.27
CA LEU A 138 -12.79 -7.19 -9.09
C LEU A 138 -13.86 -6.26 -8.53
N GLN A 139 -13.62 -4.95 -8.47
CA GLN A 139 -14.61 -4.00 -7.93
C GLN A 139 -15.86 -3.94 -8.81
N GLN A 140 -15.69 -4.07 -10.13
CA GLN A 140 -16.81 -4.10 -11.08
C GLN A 140 -17.65 -5.37 -10.95
N ARG A 141 -17.03 -6.54 -10.78
CA ARG A 141 -17.72 -7.84 -10.75
C ARG A 141 -18.19 -8.25 -9.35
N HIS A 142 -17.45 -7.83 -8.34
CA HIS A 142 -17.65 -8.14 -6.93
C HIS A 142 -17.61 -6.85 -6.10
N PRO A 143 -18.62 -5.97 -6.24
CA PRO A 143 -18.72 -4.78 -5.38
C PRO A 143 -18.85 -5.12 -3.89
N ASP A 144 -19.27 -6.35 -3.60
CA ASP A 144 -19.44 -6.95 -2.27
C ASP A 144 -18.18 -7.66 -1.74
N MET A 145 -17.04 -7.62 -2.46
CA MET A 145 -15.83 -8.35 -2.06
C MET A 145 -15.37 -7.99 -0.64
N GLN A 146 -15.48 -6.72 -0.26
CA GLN A 146 -15.01 -6.22 1.04
C GLN A 146 -15.84 -6.84 2.18
N GLU A 147 -17.12 -7.10 1.95
CA GLU A 147 -18.01 -7.77 2.91
C GLU A 147 -17.72 -9.26 2.97
N ILE A 148 -17.51 -9.90 1.81
CA ILE A 148 -17.15 -11.33 1.73
C ILE A 148 -15.82 -11.61 2.45
N LEU A 149 -14.81 -10.75 2.26
CA LEU A 149 -13.51 -10.90 2.91
C LEU A 149 -13.57 -10.75 4.44
N GLN A 150 -14.57 -10.05 4.97
CA GLN A 150 -14.82 -9.92 6.41
C GLN A 150 -15.66 -11.09 6.96
N ASP A 151 -16.28 -11.90 6.11
CA ASP A 151 -17.03 -13.07 6.57
C ASP A 151 -16.06 -14.19 6.99
N GLY A 152 -15.94 -14.44 8.29
CA GLY A 152 -15.14 -15.56 8.82
C GLY A 152 -15.53 -16.93 8.20
N LYS A 153 -16.78 -17.12 7.78
CA LYS A 153 -17.20 -18.35 7.10
C LYS A 153 -16.59 -18.50 5.71
N PHE A 154 -16.30 -17.39 5.03
CA PHE A 154 -15.57 -17.40 3.78
C PHE A 154 -14.13 -17.85 4.02
N VAL A 155 -13.48 -17.33 5.06
CA VAL A 155 -12.12 -17.74 5.47
C VAL A 155 -12.07 -19.25 5.75
N ASP A 156 -12.99 -19.76 6.56
CA ASP A 156 -13.09 -21.19 6.86
C ASP A 156 -13.35 -22.04 5.62
N TRP A 157 -14.17 -21.52 4.70
CA TRP A 157 -14.43 -22.17 3.42
C TRP A 157 -13.15 -22.25 2.59
N ILE A 158 -12.39 -21.16 2.42
CA ILE A 158 -11.12 -21.16 1.68
C ILE A 158 -10.14 -22.18 2.28
N LYS A 159 -9.94 -22.14 3.61
CA LYS A 159 -9.09 -23.09 4.35
C LYS A 159 -9.52 -24.55 4.18
N GLY A 160 -10.82 -24.79 4.01
CA GLY A 160 -11.39 -26.12 3.79
C GLY A 160 -10.98 -26.80 2.47
N SER A 161 -10.25 -26.12 1.58
CA SER A 161 -9.70 -26.75 0.37
C SER A 161 -8.35 -26.18 -0.03
N LYS A 162 -7.40 -27.09 -0.29
CA LYS A 162 -6.08 -26.75 -0.83
C LYS A 162 -6.16 -25.96 -2.14
N ILE A 163 -7.08 -26.32 -3.03
CA ILE A 163 -7.27 -25.63 -4.33
C ILE A 163 -7.77 -24.20 -4.11
N ARG A 164 -8.71 -24.00 -3.18
CA ARG A 164 -9.22 -22.66 -2.87
C ARG A 164 -8.17 -21.79 -2.20
N THR A 165 -7.35 -22.37 -1.32
CA THR A 165 -6.20 -21.69 -0.71
C THR A 165 -5.16 -21.30 -1.78
N GLN A 166 -4.89 -22.18 -2.76
CA GLN A 166 -4.01 -21.91 -3.89
C GLN A 166 -4.50 -20.75 -4.77
N LEU A 167 -5.78 -20.78 -5.17
CA LEU A 167 -6.38 -19.71 -5.96
C LEU A 167 -6.35 -18.38 -5.20
N PHE A 168 -6.59 -18.41 -3.88
CA PHE A 168 -6.57 -17.22 -3.06
C PHE A 168 -5.13 -16.65 -2.95
N ALA A 169 -4.13 -17.52 -2.80
CA ALA A 169 -2.72 -17.13 -2.83
C ALA A 169 -2.31 -16.56 -4.19
N GLN A 170 -2.78 -17.13 -5.30
CA GLN A 170 -2.53 -16.62 -6.66
C GLN A 170 -3.14 -15.23 -6.84
N ALA A 171 -4.38 -15.03 -6.38
CA ALA A 171 -5.04 -13.73 -6.40
C ALA A 171 -4.28 -12.67 -5.61
N ASP A 172 -3.82 -12.98 -4.38
CA ASP A 172 -3.12 -12.02 -3.52
C ASP A 172 -1.70 -11.72 -4.00
N THR A 173 -0.94 -12.74 -4.42
CA THR A 173 0.49 -12.58 -4.77
C THR A 173 0.74 -12.16 -6.22
N GLN A 174 -0.09 -12.62 -7.15
CA GLN A 174 0.10 -12.38 -8.59
C GLN A 174 -0.88 -11.35 -9.15
N TYR A 175 -1.78 -10.82 -8.30
CA TYR A 175 -2.89 -9.97 -8.71
C TYR A 175 -3.76 -10.64 -9.77
N ASP A 176 -3.93 -11.96 -9.66
CA ASP A 176 -4.78 -12.74 -10.56
C ASP A 176 -6.25 -12.52 -10.21
N TYR A 177 -6.90 -11.63 -10.97
CA TYR A 177 -8.31 -11.30 -10.76
C TYR A 177 -9.24 -12.45 -11.14
N GLU A 178 -8.85 -13.35 -12.06
CA GLU A 178 -9.69 -14.47 -12.49
C GLU A 178 -9.77 -15.50 -11.38
N ALA A 179 -8.64 -15.79 -10.73
CA ALA A 179 -8.63 -16.65 -9.55
C ALA A 179 -9.52 -16.10 -8.41
N ALA A 180 -9.50 -14.79 -8.18
CA ALA A 180 -10.38 -14.15 -7.20
C ALA A 180 -11.86 -14.15 -7.64
N ASP A 181 -12.16 -13.87 -8.92
CA ASP A 181 -13.51 -13.88 -9.49
C ASP A 181 -14.19 -15.24 -9.28
N GLU A 182 -13.46 -16.32 -9.57
CA GLU A 182 -13.92 -17.69 -9.36
C GLU A 182 -14.25 -17.96 -7.89
N LEU A 183 -13.35 -17.59 -6.96
CA LEU A 183 -13.58 -17.80 -5.54
C LEU A 183 -14.82 -17.07 -5.03
N PHE A 184 -14.98 -15.79 -5.40
CA PHE A 184 -16.13 -15.01 -4.97
C PHE A 184 -17.43 -15.46 -5.64
N SER A 185 -17.39 -15.84 -6.92
CA SER A 185 -18.56 -16.35 -7.64
C SER A 185 -19.05 -17.66 -7.04
N LEU A 186 -18.15 -18.63 -6.83
CA LEU A 186 -18.47 -19.92 -6.22
C LEU A 186 -18.99 -19.77 -4.79
N TRP A 187 -18.44 -18.82 -4.02
CA TRP A 187 -18.94 -18.51 -2.69
C TRP A 187 -20.39 -18.02 -2.73
N LYS A 188 -20.69 -17.07 -3.63
CA LYS A 188 -22.04 -16.52 -3.80
C LYS A 188 -23.05 -17.58 -4.25
N GLU A 189 -22.67 -18.42 -5.22
CA GLU A 189 -23.51 -19.54 -5.67
C GLU A 189 -23.84 -20.50 -4.52
N ARG A 190 -22.84 -20.83 -3.69
CA ARG A 190 -23.05 -21.66 -2.50
C ARG A 190 -24.02 -21.01 -1.51
N GLN A 191 -23.88 -19.72 -1.24
CA GLN A 191 -24.80 -19.00 -0.33
C GLN A 191 -26.23 -18.99 -0.87
N GLN A 192 -26.40 -18.77 -2.18
CA GLN A 192 -27.70 -18.83 -2.83
C GLN A 192 -28.32 -20.23 -2.73
N ALA A 193 -27.56 -21.29 -3.00
CA ALA A 193 -28.04 -22.67 -2.89
C ALA A 193 -28.49 -23.02 -1.46
N VAL A 194 -27.71 -22.64 -0.45
CA VAL A 194 -28.06 -22.84 0.97
C VAL A 194 -29.30 -22.02 1.35
N GLY A 195 -29.43 -20.79 0.84
CA GLY A 195 -30.63 -19.98 1.06
C GLY A 195 -31.89 -20.61 0.47
N GLN A 196 -31.79 -21.16 -0.74
CA GLN A 196 -32.89 -21.85 -1.41
C GLN A 196 -33.34 -23.10 -0.68
N THR A 197 -32.41 -23.94 -0.18
CA THR A 197 -32.77 -25.15 0.57
C THR A 197 -33.48 -24.81 1.87
N VAL A 198 -33.00 -23.82 2.63
CA VAL A 198 -33.66 -23.35 3.86
C VAL A 198 -35.06 -22.79 3.58
N ALA A 199 -35.24 -22.07 2.48
CA ALA A 199 -36.55 -21.56 2.09
C ALA A 199 -37.53 -22.69 1.74
N GLN A 200 -37.08 -23.72 1.02
CA GLN A 200 -37.88 -24.89 0.67
C GLN A 200 -38.27 -25.72 1.89
N GLU A 201 -37.35 -25.93 2.84
CA GLU A 201 -37.64 -26.62 4.11
C GLU A 201 -38.67 -25.88 4.97
N LYS A 202 -38.62 -24.54 4.98
CA LYS A 202 -39.61 -23.72 5.69
C LYS A 202 -40.97 -23.74 5.02
N ALA A 203 -41.02 -23.78 3.68
CA ALA A 203 -42.27 -23.84 2.92
C ALA A 203 -42.94 -25.22 2.97
N SER A 204 -42.20 -26.27 3.33
CA SER A 204 -42.70 -27.65 3.45
C SER A 204 -43.09 -28.07 4.87
N ARG A 205 -42.92 -27.18 5.85
CA ARG A 205 -43.43 -27.33 7.23
C ARG A 205 -44.74 -26.59 7.40
#